data_AF-A0A2G8KHN7-F1
#
_entry.id   AF-A0A2G8KHN7-F1
#
_cell.length_a   1.000
_cell.length_b   1.000
_cell.length_c   1.000
_cell.angle_alpha   90.00
_cell.angle_beta   90.00
_cell.angle_gamma   90.00
#
_symmetry.space_group_name_H-M   'P 1'
#
loop_
_entity.id
_entity.type
_entity.pdbx_description
1 polymer ?
#
loop_
_entity_poly.entity_id
_entity_poly.type
_entity_poly.pdbx_seq_one_letter_code
_entity_poly.pdbx_strand_id
1 'polypeptide(L)'
;MCSESLIEKDDCKKLLDYFEVPAKTSNDITKSDAPFSSLVHHLREAEKVSFYDINYLMTACSDKGLSKLMTVLTIYQQAQDSKVTKKVLKDQLKALENKRKELSQKLTESNDEKQKLTGRLKITEEERQQLSQRLKTTEEERKQFKNTLKTIEEETKQLKGTLRTTEEERQQLKDTLNATEEERRQLTGNLKTIDEERQQWKDTLKATEEETQQLSQRLKTTEEERQHFKDALKATDKDYRHTLNTAENKLKTLKDEKEELLQQQKEELEEAKSSLRATKDELVKSQLEYAKESMALQEVLKQTREALKQQELVKPLSYFPRSGVSFERSVEQGDFAHPGRVYMGPVWVTTALLWVDKDCYRYLPGSIPYMNRKLRVLLRLSTGCLSLTGYYQPFTTCSNP
;
A
#
# COMPACT_ATOMS: atom_id res chain seq x y z
N MET A 1 -68.93 -52.42 171.57
CA MET A 1 -69.08 -51.04 171.05
C MET A 1 -67.71 -50.54 170.63
N CYS A 2 -67.49 -50.40 169.33
CA CYS A 2 -66.44 -49.56 168.74
C CYS A 2 -67.10 -48.84 167.56
N SER A 3 -66.78 -47.57 167.38
CA SER A 3 -67.49 -46.65 166.48
C SER A 3 -67.37 -47.07 165.02
N GLU A 4 -68.49 -47.11 164.29
CA GLU A 4 -68.45 -47.12 162.83
C GLU A 4 -67.93 -45.76 162.36
N SER A 5 -66.71 -45.75 161.82
CA SER A 5 -66.07 -44.54 161.29
C SER A 5 -66.74 -44.13 159.96
N LEU A 6 -67.76 -43.29 160.07
CA LEU A 6 -68.32 -42.55 158.94
C LEU A 6 -67.21 -41.73 158.27
N ILE A 7 -66.98 -41.97 156.98
CA ILE A 7 -66.03 -41.19 156.17
C ILE A 7 -66.73 -39.93 155.69
N GLU A 8 -66.06 -38.79 155.78
CA GLU A 8 -66.61 -37.51 155.33
C GLU A 8 -66.96 -37.57 153.83
N LYS A 9 -68.16 -37.07 153.48
CA LYS A 9 -68.71 -37.18 152.11
C LYS A 9 -67.80 -36.59 151.04
N ASP A 10 -67.00 -35.57 151.37
CA ASP A 10 -66.04 -34.96 150.46
C ASP A 10 -64.86 -35.90 150.11
N ASP A 11 -64.41 -36.76 151.03
CA ASP A 11 -63.32 -37.71 150.77
C ASP A 11 -63.81 -38.92 149.95
N CYS A 12 -65.05 -39.38 150.18
CA CYS A 12 -65.72 -40.32 149.27
C CYS A 12 -65.84 -39.75 147.85
N LYS A 13 -66.16 -38.45 147.71
CA LYS A 13 -66.28 -37.81 146.40
C LYS A 13 -64.92 -37.69 145.68
N LYS A 14 -63.86 -37.28 146.38
CA LYS A 14 -62.49 -37.24 145.85
C LYS A 14 -62.02 -38.62 145.35
N LEU A 15 -62.36 -39.70 146.06
CA LEU A 15 -62.08 -41.07 145.62
C LEU A 15 -62.84 -41.45 144.35
N LEU A 16 -64.13 -41.12 144.25
CA LEU A 16 -64.94 -41.42 143.07
C LEU A 16 -64.48 -40.64 141.83
N ASP A 17 -64.09 -39.36 142.00
CA ASP A 17 -63.47 -38.56 140.95
C ASP A 17 -62.10 -39.14 140.55
N TYR A 18 -61.28 -39.58 141.52
CA TYR A 18 -59.96 -40.19 141.25
C TYR A 18 -60.03 -41.50 140.45
N PHE A 19 -61.01 -42.36 140.72
CA PHE A 19 -61.24 -43.58 139.95
C PHE A 19 -62.08 -43.36 138.67
N GLU A 20 -62.45 -42.11 138.37
CA GLU A 20 -63.31 -41.71 137.24
C GLU A 20 -64.60 -42.56 137.19
N VAL A 21 -65.29 -42.67 138.34
CA VAL A 21 -66.52 -43.47 138.47
C VAL A 21 -67.70 -42.69 137.86
N PRO A 22 -68.51 -43.30 136.96
CA PRO A 22 -69.58 -42.59 136.27
C PRO A 22 -70.62 -41.97 137.23
N ALA A 23 -70.97 -40.70 136.99
CA ALA A 23 -71.86 -39.91 137.85
C ALA A 23 -73.27 -40.49 138.08
N LYS A 24 -73.68 -41.52 137.32
CA LYS A 24 -74.95 -42.23 137.51
C LYS A 24 -74.95 -43.12 138.75
N THR A 25 -73.82 -43.70 139.15
CA THR A 25 -73.73 -44.61 140.32
C THR A 25 -73.20 -43.92 141.57
N SER A 26 -72.52 -42.78 141.45
CA SER A 26 -72.00 -42.00 142.61
C SER A 26 -73.07 -41.27 143.42
N ASN A 27 -74.25 -41.03 142.86
CA ASN A 27 -75.30 -40.21 143.49
C ASN A 27 -75.98 -40.89 144.68
N ASP A 28 -76.12 -42.22 144.67
CA ASP A 28 -76.79 -42.96 145.75
C ASP A 28 -75.90 -43.07 147.00
N ILE A 29 -74.58 -43.11 146.80
CA ILE A 29 -73.56 -43.18 147.85
C ILE A 29 -73.33 -41.81 148.52
N THR A 30 -73.47 -40.71 147.79
CA THR A 30 -73.20 -39.36 148.32
C THR A 30 -74.38 -38.75 149.08
N LYS A 31 -75.61 -39.25 148.88
CA LYS A 31 -76.81 -38.79 149.62
C LYS A 31 -77.09 -39.56 150.91
N SER A 32 -76.84 -40.87 150.92
CA SER A 32 -77.01 -41.69 152.13
C SER A 32 -75.80 -41.55 153.07
N ASP A 33 -76.01 -41.67 154.39
CA ASP A 33 -74.91 -41.81 155.37
C ASP A 33 -74.44 -43.27 155.42
N ALA A 34 -74.13 -43.83 154.26
CA ALA A 34 -73.80 -45.24 154.09
C ALA A 34 -72.34 -45.56 154.49
N PRO A 35 -72.08 -46.73 155.09
CA PRO A 35 -70.73 -47.13 155.49
C PRO A 35 -69.81 -47.36 154.28
N PHE A 36 -68.49 -47.19 154.49
CA PHE A 36 -67.44 -47.30 153.47
C PHE A 36 -67.48 -48.60 152.65
N SER A 37 -67.98 -49.70 153.23
CA SER A 37 -68.18 -50.98 152.55
C SER A 37 -69.04 -50.87 151.28
N SER A 38 -70.05 -49.98 151.25
CA SER A 38 -70.85 -49.74 150.05
C SER A 38 -70.06 -49.04 148.94
N LEU A 39 -69.18 -48.09 149.29
CA LEU A 39 -68.28 -47.43 148.31
C LEU A 39 -67.33 -48.46 147.68
N VAL A 40 -66.75 -49.32 148.53
CA VAL A 40 -65.84 -50.38 148.12
C VAL A 40 -66.53 -51.43 147.21
N HIS A 41 -67.82 -51.71 147.45
CA HIS A 41 -68.61 -52.57 146.56
C HIS A 41 -68.77 -51.96 145.17
N HIS A 42 -69.12 -50.67 145.08
CA HIS A 42 -69.32 -50.00 143.79
C HIS A 42 -68.00 -49.83 143.00
N LEU A 43 -66.89 -49.58 143.68
CA LEU A 43 -65.55 -49.55 143.06
C LEU A 43 -65.15 -50.92 142.47
N ARG A 44 -65.64 -52.03 143.05
CA ARG A 44 -65.50 -53.37 142.50
C ARG A 44 -66.41 -53.60 141.29
N GLU A 45 -67.69 -53.22 141.37
CA GLU A 45 -68.65 -53.38 140.27
C GLU A 45 -68.29 -52.54 139.03
N ALA A 46 -67.58 -51.42 139.22
CA ALA A 46 -67.02 -50.63 138.14
C ALA A 46 -65.73 -51.23 137.52
N GLU A 47 -65.27 -52.40 137.99
CA GLU A 47 -64.00 -53.08 137.65
C GLU A 47 -62.73 -52.21 137.81
N LYS A 48 -62.82 -51.06 138.50
CA LYS A 48 -61.71 -50.09 138.66
C LYS A 48 -60.64 -50.56 139.65
N VAL A 49 -60.94 -51.51 140.54
CA VAL A 49 -60.06 -51.94 141.64
C VAL A 49 -60.15 -53.46 141.83
N SER A 50 -59.01 -54.16 141.87
CA SER A 50 -59.00 -55.63 141.99
C SER A 50 -59.31 -56.12 143.41
N PHE A 51 -59.62 -57.42 143.57
CA PHE A 51 -59.92 -58.02 144.88
C PHE A 51 -58.80 -57.81 145.91
N TYR A 52 -57.54 -57.94 145.50
CA TYR A 52 -56.38 -57.77 146.38
C TYR A 52 -56.15 -56.29 146.72
N ASP A 53 -56.31 -55.41 145.73
CA ASP A 53 -56.21 -53.96 145.94
C ASP A 53 -57.28 -53.47 146.92
N ILE A 54 -58.52 -53.99 146.83
CA ILE A 54 -59.61 -53.70 147.77
C ILE A 54 -59.26 -54.10 149.21
N ASN A 55 -58.69 -55.28 149.41
CA ASN A 55 -58.35 -55.74 150.76
C ASN A 55 -57.23 -54.88 151.35
N TYR A 56 -56.24 -54.51 150.53
CA TYR A 56 -55.18 -53.57 150.91
C TYR A 56 -55.73 -52.15 151.16
N LEU A 57 -56.73 -51.70 150.38
CA LEU A 57 -57.45 -50.43 150.58
C LEU A 57 -58.11 -50.40 151.96
N MET A 58 -58.84 -51.47 152.31
CA MET A 58 -59.53 -51.61 153.60
C MET A 58 -58.54 -51.55 154.76
N THR A 59 -57.45 -52.33 154.73
CA THR A 59 -56.42 -52.31 155.79
C THR A 59 -55.73 -50.94 155.90
N ALA A 60 -55.40 -50.31 154.76
CA ALA A 60 -54.77 -49.00 154.75
C ALA A 60 -55.68 -47.87 155.26
N CYS A 61 -56.99 -47.94 154.98
CA CYS A 61 -57.98 -46.98 155.47
C CYS A 61 -58.18 -47.10 156.98
N SER A 62 -58.25 -48.32 157.53
CA SER A 62 -58.42 -48.56 158.96
C SER A 62 -57.24 -48.07 159.82
N ASP A 63 -56.00 -48.26 159.36
CA ASP A 63 -54.83 -48.02 160.23
C ASP A 63 -54.22 -46.61 160.11
N LYS A 64 -54.37 -45.91 158.97
CA LYS A 64 -53.55 -44.71 158.67
C LYS A 64 -54.26 -43.52 158.00
N GLY A 65 -55.55 -43.63 157.71
CA GLY A 65 -56.37 -42.56 157.13
C GLY A 65 -56.13 -42.31 155.63
N LEU A 66 -57.23 -42.01 154.92
CA LEU A 66 -57.30 -41.95 153.44
C LEU A 66 -56.26 -41.06 152.75
N SER A 67 -55.85 -39.96 153.40
CA SER A 67 -54.88 -39.00 152.85
C SER A 67 -53.56 -39.65 152.39
N LYS A 68 -53.05 -40.65 153.11
CA LYS A 68 -51.80 -41.36 152.76
C LYS A 68 -51.95 -42.33 151.59
N LEU A 69 -53.13 -42.93 151.42
CA LEU A 69 -53.41 -43.84 150.32
C LEU A 69 -53.45 -43.08 148.99
N MET A 70 -54.08 -41.90 148.98
CA MET A 70 -54.09 -40.99 147.83
C MET A 70 -52.67 -40.61 147.37
N THR A 71 -51.73 -40.42 148.31
CA THR A 71 -50.34 -40.08 147.98
C THR A 71 -49.62 -41.24 147.28
N VAL A 72 -49.80 -42.47 147.76
CA VAL A 72 -49.19 -43.67 147.14
C VAL A 72 -49.74 -43.92 145.73
N LEU A 73 -51.07 -43.77 145.56
CA LEU A 73 -51.74 -43.88 144.27
C LEU A 73 -51.23 -42.84 143.26
N THR A 74 -51.06 -41.58 143.70
CA THR A 74 -50.48 -40.50 142.88
C THR A 74 -49.05 -40.84 142.41
N ILE A 75 -48.19 -41.36 143.31
CA ILE A 75 -46.81 -41.75 142.97
C ILE A 75 -46.79 -42.91 141.97
N TYR A 76 -47.70 -43.89 142.10
CA TYR A 76 -47.78 -45.02 141.17
C TYR A 76 -48.22 -44.58 139.77
N GLN A 77 -49.22 -43.71 139.66
CA GLN A 77 -49.64 -43.11 138.39
C GLN A 77 -48.48 -42.35 137.73
N GLN A 78 -47.79 -41.50 138.50
CA GLN A 78 -46.63 -40.74 138.03
C GLN A 78 -45.48 -41.64 137.54
N ALA A 79 -45.30 -42.83 138.14
CA ALA A 79 -44.34 -43.83 137.68
C ALA A 79 -44.79 -44.56 136.40
N GLN A 80 -46.10 -44.83 136.22
CA GLN A 80 -46.63 -45.34 134.95
C GLN A 80 -46.48 -44.31 133.83
N ASP A 81 -46.83 -43.05 134.09
CA ASP A 81 -46.68 -41.95 133.14
C ASP A 81 -45.22 -41.74 132.75
N SER A 82 -44.29 -41.84 133.72
CA SER A 82 -42.83 -41.85 133.45
C SER A 82 -42.40 -43.02 132.55
N LYS A 83 -42.98 -44.21 132.72
CA LYS A 83 -42.70 -45.39 131.88
C LYS A 83 -43.26 -45.25 130.46
N VAL A 84 -44.46 -44.69 130.31
CA VAL A 84 -45.10 -44.42 129.01
C VAL A 84 -44.35 -43.30 128.27
N THR A 85 -44.08 -42.17 128.92
CA THR A 85 -43.31 -41.06 128.33
C THR A 85 -41.90 -41.49 127.93
N LYS A 86 -41.20 -42.29 128.73
CA LYS A 86 -39.89 -42.86 128.36
C LYS A 86 -39.96 -43.76 127.11
N LYS A 87 -41.07 -44.47 126.89
CA LYS A 87 -41.31 -45.24 125.66
C LYS A 87 -41.53 -44.31 124.46
N VAL A 88 -42.42 -43.32 124.59
CA VAL A 88 -42.70 -42.31 123.55
C VAL A 88 -41.42 -41.57 123.14
N LEU A 89 -40.62 -41.11 124.10
CA LEU A 89 -39.33 -40.45 123.84
C LEU A 89 -38.35 -41.37 123.11
N LYS A 90 -38.29 -42.66 123.47
CA LYS A 90 -37.41 -43.64 122.79
C LYS A 90 -37.81 -43.85 121.34
N ASP A 91 -39.11 -43.91 121.04
CA ASP A 91 -39.60 -44.10 119.68
C ASP A 91 -39.50 -42.81 118.84
N GLN A 92 -39.68 -41.63 119.46
CA GLN A 92 -39.35 -40.33 118.84
C GLN A 92 -37.85 -40.20 118.52
N LEU A 93 -36.96 -40.65 119.41
CA LEU A 93 -35.51 -40.60 119.21
C LEU A 93 -35.10 -41.48 118.03
N LYS A 94 -35.63 -42.72 117.93
CA LYS A 94 -35.46 -43.58 116.74
C LYS A 94 -35.98 -42.92 115.46
N ALA A 95 -37.15 -42.27 115.50
CA ALA A 95 -37.71 -41.59 114.34
C ALA A 95 -36.84 -40.40 113.88
N LEU A 96 -36.29 -39.63 114.82
CA LEU A 96 -35.30 -38.57 114.56
C LEU A 96 -34.00 -39.13 114.00
N GLU A 97 -33.51 -40.25 114.53
CA GLU A 97 -32.28 -40.90 114.07
C GLU A 97 -32.43 -41.45 112.64
N ASN A 98 -33.59 -42.02 112.30
CA ASN A 98 -33.91 -42.43 110.93
C ASN A 98 -34.00 -41.23 109.98
N LYS A 99 -34.68 -40.14 110.37
CA LYS A 99 -34.70 -38.88 109.59
C LYS A 99 -33.30 -38.30 109.39
N ARG A 100 -32.43 -38.36 110.41
CA ARG A 100 -31.03 -37.93 110.30
C ARG A 100 -30.25 -38.78 109.29
N LYS A 101 -30.46 -40.09 109.27
CA LYS A 101 -29.83 -41.00 108.28
C LYS A 101 -30.33 -40.69 106.86
N GLU A 102 -31.64 -40.51 106.67
CA GLU A 102 -32.25 -40.14 105.38
C GLU A 102 -31.72 -38.80 104.86
N LEU A 103 -31.66 -37.76 105.71
CA LEU A 103 -31.10 -36.46 105.35
C LEU A 103 -29.60 -36.54 105.06
N SER A 104 -28.85 -37.37 105.78
CA SER A 104 -27.43 -37.61 105.51
C SER A 104 -27.22 -38.27 104.14
N GLN A 105 -28.07 -39.23 103.76
CA GLN A 105 -28.02 -39.88 102.47
C GLN A 105 -28.35 -38.90 101.33
N LYS A 106 -29.43 -38.11 101.48
CA LYS A 106 -29.80 -37.06 100.51
C LYS A 106 -28.70 -36.00 100.34
N LEU A 107 -27.98 -35.67 101.42
CA LEU A 107 -26.85 -34.76 101.37
C LEU A 107 -25.66 -35.36 100.60
N THR A 108 -25.36 -36.66 100.77
CA THR A 108 -24.32 -37.33 99.97
C THR A 108 -24.71 -37.43 98.49
N GLU A 109 -25.94 -37.82 98.18
CA GLU A 109 -26.45 -37.89 96.80
C GLU A 109 -26.38 -36.52 96.10
N SER A 110 -26.84 -35.46 96.77
CA SER A 110 -26.77 -34.09 96.25
C SER A 110 -25.32 -33.59 96.07
N ASN A 111 -24.40 -34.00 96.95
CA ASN A 111 -22.98 -33.67 96.82
C ASN A 111 -22.33 -34.39 95.62
N ASP A 112 -22.68 -35.65 95.38
CA ASP A 112 -22.17 -36.43 94.25
C ASP A 112 -22.72 -35.89 92.91
N GLU A 113 -24.00 -35.50 92.87
CA GLU A 113 -24.59 -34.77 91.73
C GLU A 113 -23.85 -33.44 91.48
N LYS A 114 -23.56 -32.67 92.53
CA LYS A 114 -22.79 -31.42 92.43
C LYS A 114 -21.38 -31.66 91.88
N GLN A 115 -20.69 -32.72 92.31
CA GLN A 115 -19.38 -33.09 91.76
C GLN A 115 -19.49 -33.46 90.27
N LYS A 116 -20.49 -34.28 89.90
CA LYS A 116 -20.75 -34.68 88.50
C LYS A 116 -21.06 -33.48 87.60
N LEU A 117 -21.88 -32.54 88.07
CA LEU A 117 -22.18 -31.29 87.36
C LEU A 117 -20.93 -30.41 87.23
N THR A 118 -20.11 -30.31 88.28
CA THR A 118 -18.84 -29.57 88.23
C THR A 118 -17.87 -30.17 87.21
N GLY A 119 -17.80 -31.51 87.12
CA GLY A 119 -17.01 -32.21 86.10
C GLY A 119 -17.50 -31.91 84.67
N ARG A 120 -18.81 -32.00 84.43
CA ARG A 120 -19.40 -31.65 83.12
C ARG A 120 -19.13 -30.20 82.74
N LEU A 121 -19.25 -29.26 83.68
CA LEU A 121 -19.03 -27.84 83.45
C LEU A 121 -17.57 -27.54 83.04
N LYS A 122 -16.59 -28.22 83.64
CA LYS A 122 -15.18 -28.14 83.21
C LYS A 122 -14.98 -28.60 81.77
N ILE A 123 -15.52 -29.78 81.41
CA ILE A 123 -15.43 -30.32 80.05
C ILE A 123 -16.04 -29.34 79.03
N THR A 124 -17.24 -28.82 79.30
CA THR A 124 -17.90 -27.84 78.41
C THR A 124 -17.13 -26.52 78.30
N GLU A 125 -16.44 -26.07 79.36
CA GLU A 125 -15.58 -24.88 79.30
C GLU A 125 -14.30 -25.14 78.47
N GLU A 126 -13.69 -26.33 78.59
CA GLU A 126 -12.56 -26.75 77.75
C GLU A 126 -12.96 -26.85 76.27
N GLU A 127 -14.10 -27.45 75.96
CA GLU A 127 -14.69 -27.49 74.60
C GLU A 127 -14.93 -26.07 74.06
N ARG A 128 -15.49 -25.16 74.88
CA ARG A 128 -15.73 -23.76 74.51
C ARG A 128 -14.43 -23.02 74.19
N GLN A 129 -13.36 -23.28 74.96
CA GLN A 129 -12.04 -22.69 74.72
C GLN A 129 -11.41 -23.23 73.42
N GLN A 130 -11.48 -24.54 73.16
CA GLN A 130 -11.01 -25.14 71.91
C GLN A 130 -11.77 -24.58 70.69
N LEU A 131 -13.10 -24.47 70.77
CA LEU A 131 -13.92 -23.86 69.72
C LEU A 131 -13.56 -22.38 69.49
N SER A 132 -13.30 -21.61 70.56
CA SER A 132 -12.86 -20.22 70.45
C SER A 132 -11.50 -20.09 69.76
N GLN A 133 -10.55 -20.99 70.05
CA GLN A 133 -9.26 -21.03 69.37
C GLN A 133 -9.41 -21.37 67.88
N ARG A 134 -10.20 -22.41 67.55
CA ARG A 134 -10.49 -22.79 66.15
C ARG A 134 -11.17 -21.67 65.37
N LEU A 135 -12.07 -20.91 66.00
CA LEU A 135 -12.74 -19.78 65.35
C LEU A 135 -11.73 -18.66 65.02
N LYS A 136 -10.80 -18.35 65.95
CA LYS A 136 -9.71 -17.39 65.72
C LYS A 136 -8.78 -17.81 64.58
N THR A 137 -8.40 -19.09 64.49
CA THR A 137 -7.55 -19.56 63.38
C THR A 137 -8.28 -19.45 62.05
N THR A 138 -9.56 -19.86 61.98
CA THR A 138 -10.39 -19.72 60.77
C THR A 138 -10.61 -18.25 60.36
N GLU A 139 -10.74 -17.32 61.31
CA GLU A 139 -10.80 -15.89 60.99
C GLU A 139 -9.49 -15.35 60.40
N GLU A 140 -8.34 -15.82 60.90
CA GLU A 140 -7.03 -15.38 60.39
C GLU A 140 -6.74 -15.98 59.00
N GLU A 141 -7.03 -17.27 58.79
CA GLU A 141 -7.03 -17.91 57.47
C GLU A 141 -7.93 -17.13 56.48
N ARG A 142 -9.13 -16.75 56.91
CA ARG A 142 -10.06 -15.95 56.09
C ARG A 142 -9.51 -14.56 55.74
N LYS A 143 -8.75 -13.91 56.62
CA LYS A 143 -8.05 -12.65 56.31
C LYS A 143 -6.93 -12.89 55.30
N GLN A 144 -6.14 -13.96 55.47
CA GLN A 144 -5.07 -14.32 54.53
C GLN A 144 -5.64 -14.56 53.13
N PHE A 145 -6.66 -15.41 52.99
CA PHE A 145 -7.33 -15.64 51.70
C PHE A 145 -7.90 -14.35 51.09
N LYS A 146 -8.46 -13.43 51.90
CA LYS A 146 -8.95 -12.14 51.40
C LYS A 146 -7.82 -11.25 50.87
N ASN A 147 -6.63 -11.30 51.48
CA ASN A 147 -5.46 -10.58 50.98
C ASN A 147 -4.92 -11.21 49.70
N THR A 148 -4.80 -12.55 49.65
CA THR A 148 -4.39 -13.28 48.43
C THR A 148 -5.33 -12.99 47.25
N LEU A 149 -6.65 -12.98 47.48
CA LEU A 149 -7.63 -12.63 46.44
C LEU A 149 -7.43 -11.21 45.89
N LYS A 150 -7.17 -10.21 46.76
CA LYS A 150 -6.84 -8.85 46.31
C LYS A 150 -5.57 -8.81 45.45
N THR A 151 -4.52 -9.52 45.86
CA THR A 151 -3.27 -9.62 45.09
C THR A 151 -3.53 -10.22 43.71
N ILE A 152 -4.28 -11.32 43.63
CA ILE A 152 -4.68 -11.95 42.35
C ILE A 152 -5.53 -11.00 41.49
N GLU A 153 -6.45 -10.22 42.08
CA GLU A 153 -7.23 -9.22 41.35
C GLU A 153 -6.36 -8.08 40.78
N GLU A 154 -5.32 -7.65 41.50
CA GLU A 154 -4.37 -6.64 41.07
C GLU A 154 -3.45 -7.17 39.96
N GLU A 155 -2.88 -8.37 40.12
CA GLU A 155 -2.12 -9.08 39.08
C GLU A 155 -2.97 -9.30 37.82
N THR A 156 -4.23 -9.69 37.96
CA THR A 156 -5.16 -9.88 36.83
C THR A 156 -5.44 -8.56 36.10
N LYS A 157 -5.50 -7.42 36.81
CA LYS A 157 -5.62 -6.09 36.19
C LYS A 157 -4.34 -5.70 35.45
N GLN A 158 -3.17 -5.96 36.03
CA GLN A 158 -1.87 -5.71 35.39
C GLN A 158 -1.72 -6.55 34.10
N LEU A 159 -2.02 -7.84 34.17
CA LEU A 159 -1.99 -8.75 33.01
C LEU A 159 -2.95 -8.34 31.88
N LYS A 160 -4.14 -7.82 32.23
CA LYS A 160 -5.06 -7.23 31.23
C LYS A 160 -4.49 -5.96 30.61
N GLY A 161 -3.78 -5.14 31.39
CA GLY A 161 -3.06 -3.97 30.91
C GLY A 161 -1.97 -4.34 29.91
N THR A 162 -1.08 -5.27 30.29
CA THR A 162 0.02 -5.73 29.41
C THR A 162 -0.49 -6.44 28.16
N LEU A 163 -1.55 -7.23 28.26
CA LEU A 163 -2.17 -7.88 27.09
C LEU A 163 -2.70 -6.83 26.10
N ARG A 164 -3.31 -5.75 26.61
CA ARG A 164 -3.80 -4.65 25.78
C ARG A 164 -2.65 -3.91 25.09
N THR A 165 -1.57 -3.58 25.79
CA THR A 165 -0.42 -2.90 25.16
C THR A 165 0.24 -3.78 24.11
N THR A 166 0.41 -5.08 24.38
CA THR A 166 0.95 -6.03 23.39
C THR A 166 0.07 -6.16 22.15
N GLU A 167 -1.26 -6.09 22.29
CA GLU A 167 -2.18 -6.12 21.14
C GLU A 167 -2.14 -4.80 20.33
N GLU A 168 -2.00 -3.65 21.00
CA GLU A 168 -1.79 -2.34 20.36
C GLU A 168 -0.45 -2.31 19.60
N GLU A 169 0.64 -2.81 20.18
CA GLU A 169 1.96 -2.99 19.53
C GLU A 169 1.87 -3.95 18.32
N ARG A 170 1.17 -5.08 18.48
CA ARG A 170 0.97 -6.08 17.40
C ARG A 170 0.24 -5.46 16.21
N GLN A 171 -0.73 -4.56 16.45
CA GLN A 171 -1.44 -3.86 15.40
C GLN A 171 -0.54 -2.82 14.71
N GLN A 172 0.26 -2.04 15.44
CA GLN A 172 1.25 -1.12 14.86
C GLN A 172 2.29 -1.82 13.98
N LEU A 173 2.79 -2.98 14.42
CA LEU A 173 3.70 -3.82 13.63
C LEU A 173 3.04 -4.34 12.34
N LYS A 174 1.76 -4.73 12.41
CA LYS A 174 0.99 -5.16 11.22
C LYS A 174 0.82 -4.03 10.22
N ASP A 175 0.53 -2.81 10.67
CA ASP A 175 0.35 -1.65 9.80
C ASP A 175 1.68 -1.21 9.17
N THR A 176 2.78 -1.30 9.92
CA THR A 176 4.14 -1.06 9.42
C THR A 176 4.52 -2.10 8.35
N LEU A 177 4.23 -3.39 8.58
CA LEU A 177 4.45 -4.45 7.61
C LEU A 177 3.66 -4.22 6.31
N ASN A 178 2.39 -3.81 6.41
CA ASN A 178 1.56 -3.48 5.25
C ASN A 178 2.14 -2.31 4.43
N ALA A 179 2.66 -1.27 5.09
CA ALA A 179 3.31 -0.15 4.43
C ALA A 179 4.59 -0.60 3.68
N THR A 180 5.45 -1.39 4.34
CA THR A 180 6.67 -1.94 3.71
C THR A 180 6.34 -2.87 2.52
N GLU A 181 5.27 -3.66 2.60
CA GLU A 181 4.80 -4.52 1.50
C GLU A 181 4.36 -3.69 0.28
N GLU A 182 3.72 -2.54 0.50
CA GLU A 182 3.30 -1.61 -0.56
C GLU A 182 4.48 -0.85 -1.17
N GLU A 183 5.42 -0.33 -0.37
CA GLU A 183 6.68 0.25 -0.85
C GLU A 183 7.46 -0.76 -1.72
N ARG A 184 7.53 -2.02 -1.29
CA ARG A 184 8.16 -3.12 -2.04
C ARG A 184 7.47 -3.34 -3.39
N ARG A 185 6.14 -3.25 -3.46
CA ARG A 185 5.38 -3.35 -4.73
C ARG A 185 5.68 -2.18 -5.67
N GLN A 186 5.73 -0.96 -5.14
CA GLN A 186 6.06 0.24 -5.92
C GLN A 186 7.48 0.18 -6.48
N LEU A 187 8.47 -0.19 -5.65
CA LEU A 187 9.85 -0.43 -6.11
C LEU A 187 9.94 -1.53 -7.18
N THR A 188 9.16 -2.61 -7.03
CA THR A 188 9.08 -3.68 -8.04
C THR A 188 8.46 -3.18 -9.36
N GLY A 189 7.49 -2.27 -9.30
CA GLY A 189 6.93 -1.59 -10.47
C GLY A 189 7.96 -0.71 -11.17
N ASN A 190 8.63 0.17 -10.42
CA ASN A 190 9.64 1.09 -10.93
C ASN A 190 10.81 0.33 -11.60
N LEU A 191 11.26 -0.80 -11.02
CA LEU A 191 12.29 -1.64 -11.63
C LEU A 191 11.88 -2.20 -13.00
N LYS A 192 10.62 -2.62 -13.17
CA LYS A 192 10.12 -3.08 -14.48
C LYS A 192 10.14 -1.96 -15.51
N THR A 193 9.69 -0.75 -15.14
CA THR A 193 9.74 0.42 -16.04
C THR A 193 11.17 0.76 -16.43
N ILE A 194 12.12 0.73 -15.49
CA ILE A 194 13.55 0.96 -15.79
C ILE A 194 14.11 -0.13 -16.72
N ASP A 195 13.74 -1.40 -16.55
CA ASP A 195 14.17 -2.48 -17.46
C ASP A 195 13.55 -2.34 -18.86
N GLU A 196 12.28 -1.91 -18.97
CA GLU A 196 11.61 -1.58 -20.23
C GLU A 196 12.27 -0.40 -20.96
N GLU A 197 12.52 0.71 -20.26
CA GLU A 197 13.26 1.87 -20.78
C GLU A 197 14.66 1.46 -21.22
N ARG A 198 15.39 0.70 -20.40
CA ARG A 198 16.72 0.18 -20.73
C ARG A 198 16.71 -0.70 -21.98
N GLN A 199 15.64 -1.45 -22.22
CA GLN A 199 15.51 -2.24 -23.43
C GLN A 199 15.26 -1.35 -24.66
N GLN A 200 14.40 -0.33 -24.55
CA GLN A 200 14.21 0.68 -25.61
C GLN A 200 15.53 1.37 -25.96
N TRP A 201 16.31 1.81 -24.96
CA TRP A 201 17.62 2.43 -25.17
C TRP A 201 18.62 1.52 -25.91
N LYS A 202 18.65 0.21 -25.61
CA LYS A 202 19.50 -0.75 -26.34
C LYS A 202 19.09 -0.87 -27.80
N ASP A 203 17.79 -0.89 -28.08
CA ASP A 203 17.30 -1.08 -29.45
C ASP A 203 17.45 0.22 -30.27
N THR A 204 17.31 1.39 -29.65
CA THR A 204 17.71 2.69 -30.24
C THR A 204 19.21 2.76 -30.52
N LEU A 205 20.05 2.25 -29.61
CA LEU A 205 21.51 2.21 -29.82
C LEU A 205 21.88 1.33 -31.01
N LYS A 206 21.32 0.12 -31.12
CA LYS A 206 21.53 -0.76 -32.29
C LYS A 206 21.11 -0.10 -33.60
N ALA A 207 19.93 0.53 -33.65
CA ALA A 207 19.47 1.24 -34.84
C ALA A 207 20.45 2.37 -35.24
N THR A 208 20.96 3.11 -34.25
CA THR A 208 21.98 4.14 -34.47
C THR A 208 23.30 3.54 -34.99
N GLU A 209 23.74 2.40 -34.42
CA GLU A 209 24.93 1.68 -34.90
C GLU A 209 24.74 1.22 -36.36
N GLU A 210 23.60 0.65 -36.72
CA GLU A 210 23.27 0.26 -38.09
C GLU A 210 23.26 1.46 -39.06
N GLU A 211 22.64 2.59 -38.67
CA GLU A 211 22.67 3.83 -39.46
C GLU A 211 24.11 4.34 -39.66
N THR A 212 24.95 4.33 -38.62
CA THR A 212 26.36 4.76 -38.76
C THR A 212 27.17 3.84 -39.69
N GLN A 213 26.89 2.53 -39.69
CA GLN A 213 27.50 1.59 -40.62
C GLN A 213 27.07 1.87 -42.07
N GLN A 214 25.77 2.12 -42.31
CA GLN A 214 25.26 2.49 -43.63
C GLN A 214 25.85 3.82 -44.11
N LEU A 215 25.95 4.84 -43.24
CA LEU A 215 26.59 6.11 -43.57
C LEU A 215 28.10 5.93 -43.87
N SER A 216 28.80 5.07 -43.13
CA SER A 216 30.20 4.73 -43.39
C SER A 216 30.38 4.06 -44.76
N GLN A 217 29.49 3.13 -45.14
CA GLN A 217 29.50 2.51 -46.48
C GLN A 217 29.26 3.54 -47.58
N ARG A 218 28.23 4.40 -47.43
CA ARG A 218 27.92 5.47 -48.39
C ARG A 218 29.07 6.48 -48.53
N LEU A 219 29.78 6.79 -47.44
CA LEU A 219 30.95 7.65 -47.48
C LEU A 219 32.10 7.02 -48.27
N LYS A 220 32.34 5.71 -48.12
CA LYS A 220 33.33 4.97 -48.92
C LYS A 220 33.00 5.00 -50.40
N THR A 221 31.75 4.69 -50.78
CA THR A 221 31.35 4.72 -52.20
C THR A 221 31.46 6.13 -52.80
N THR A 222 31.09 7.17 -52.05
CA THR A 222 31.26 8.57 -52.51
C THR A 222 32.74 8.95 -52.65
N GLU A 223 33.64 8.45 -51.81
CA GLU A 223 35.08 8.69 -51.95
C GLU A 223 35.69 7.93 -53.14
N GLU A 224 35.24 6.70 -53.39
CA GLU A 224 35.60 5.91 -54.59
C GLU A 224 35.13 6.59 -55.88
N GLU A 225 33.87 7.05 -55.92
CA GLU A 225 33.33 7.86 -57.02
C GLU A 225 34.15 9.15 -57.22
N ARG A 226 34.48 9.86 -56.13
CA ARG A 226 35.29 11.09 -56.18
C ARG A 226 36.67 10.82 -56.76
N GLN A 227 37.31 9.71 -56.38
CA GLN A 227 38.61 9.32 -56.92
C GLN A 227 38.51 8.93 -58.39
N HIS A 228 37.46 8.19 -58.79
CA HIS A 228 37.18 7.88 -60.20
C HIS A 228 36.98 9.16 -61.05
N PHE A 229 36.16 10.11 -60.59
CA PHE A 229 35.99 11.40 -61.27
C PHE A 229 37.30 12.19 -61.38
N LYS A 230 38.13 12.18 -60.33
CA LYS A 230 39.44 12.84 -60.32
C LYS A 230 40.40 12.24 -61.35
N ASP A 231 40.39 10.92 -61.52
CA ASP A 231 41.25 10.25 -62.50
C ASP A 231 40.70 10.37 -63.94
N ALA A 232 39.37 10.36 -64.12
CA ALA A 232 38.73 10.70 -65.39
C ALA A 232 39.07 12.14 -65.83
N LEU A 233 39.03 13.11 -64.91
CA LEU A 233 39.43 14.50 -65.18
C LEU A 233 40.90 14.59 -65.63
N LYS A 234 41.83 13.91 -64.95
CA LYS A 234 43.24 13.85 -65.39
C LYS A 234 43.40 13.23 -66.78
N ALA A 235 42.63 12.21 -67.12
CA ALA A 235 42.64 11.61 -68.45
C ALA A 235 42.18 12.62 -69.50
N THR A 236 41.05 13.30 -69.27
CA THR A 236 40.54 14.33 -70.19
C THR A 236 41.48 15.54 -70.33
N ASP A 237 42.18 15.94 -69.25
CA ASP A 237 43.19 17.00 -69.29
C ASP A 237 44.41 16.59 -70.14
N LYS A 238 44.87 15.34 -69.98
CA LYS A 238 45.95 14.77 -70.80
C LYS A 238 45.57 14.69 -72.28
N ASP A 239 44.34 14.27 -72.60
CA ASP A 239 43.84 14.18 -73.97
C ASP A 239 43.64 15.57 -74.59
N TYR A 240 43.13 16.54 -73.81
CA TYR A 240 43.04 17.94 -74.22
C TYR A 240 44.43 18.53 -74.50
N ARG A 241 45.41 18.28 -73.62
CA ARG A 241 46.80 18.70 -73.84
C ARG A 241 47.43 18.03 -75.07
N HIS A 242 47.14 16.75 -75.32
CA HIS A 242 47.63 16.07 -76.52
C HIS A 242 47.01 16.65 -77.80
N THR A 243 45.70 16.88 -77.83
CA THR A 243 45.01 17.47 -78.98
C THR A 243 45.46 18.92 -79.22
N LEU A 244 45.68 19.71 -78.17
CA LEU A 244 46.25 21.06 -78.25
C LEU A 244 47.66 21.04 -78.84
N ASN A 245 48.59 20.24 -78.29
CA ASN A 245 49.94 20.07 -78.86
C ASN A 245 49.90 19.63 -80.34
N THR A 246 48.95 18.75 -80.69
CA THR A 246 48.77 18.28 -82.08
C THR A 246 48.28 19.41 -83.00
N ALA A 247 47.38 20.26 -82.52
CA ALA A 247 46.89 21.43 -83.25
C ALA A 247 47.98 22.50 -83.40
N GLU A 248 48.77 22.76 -82.35
CA GLU A 248 49.92 23.67 -82.38
C GLU A 248 50.98 23.21 -83.40
N ASN A 249 51.32 21.91 -83.41
CA ASN A 249 52.24 21.35 -84.40
C ASN A 249 51.71 21.48 -85.84
N LYS A 250 50.42 21.21 -86.07
CA LYS A 250 49.78 21.41 -87.40
C LYS A 250 49.72 22.88 -87.82
N LEU A 251 49.47 23.78 -86.86
CA LEU A 251 49.47 25.23 -87.13
C LEU A 251 50.88 25.71 -87.49
N LYS A 252 51.91 25.15 -86.85
CA LYS A 252 53.30 25.39 -87.20
C LYS A 252 53.62 24.88 -88.61
N THR A 253 53.30 23.64 -88.98
CA THR A 253 53.58 23.14 -90.34
C THR A 253 52.83 23.96 -91.40
N LEU A 254 51.56 24.30 -91.19
CA LEU A 254 50.79 25.16 -92.09
C LEU A 254 51.37 26.59 -92.21
N LYS A 255 52.04 27.09 -91.16
CA LYS A 255 52.73 28.38 -91.18
C LYS A 255 54.03 28.28 -91.99
N ASP A 256 54.81 27.23 -91.77
CA ASP A 256 56.06 26.96 -92.48
C ASP A 256 55.78 26.73 -93.98
N GLU A 257 54.80 25.88 -94.34
CA GLU A 257 54.29 25.65 -95.70
C GLU A 257 53.81 26.95 -96.37
N LYS A 258 53.10 27.81 -95.63
CA LYS A 258 52.64 29.10 -96.15
C LYS A 258 53.81 30.05 -96.42
N GLU A 259 54.83 30.06 -95.57
CA GLU A 259 56.03 30.88 -95.78
C GLU A 259 56.84 30.37 -96.99
N GLU A 260 56.93 29.06 -97.20
CA GLU A 260 57.52 28.44 -98.38
C GLU A 260 56.76 28.77 -99.68
N LEU A 261 55.43 28.60 -99.72
CA LEU A 261 54.60 28.98 -100.87
C LEU A 261 54.70 30.47 -101.21
N LEU A 262 54.77 31.34 -100.20
CA LEU A 262 54.92 32.79 -100.38
C LEU A 262 56.33 33.14 -100.90
N GLN A 263 57.34 32.35 -100.55
CA GLN A 263 58.69 32.47 -101.12
C GLN A 263 58.73 32.01 -102.59
N GLN A 264 58.15 30.85 -102.90
CA GLN A 264 58.01 30.35 -104.28
C GLN A 264 57.28 31.37 -105.18
N GLN A 265 56.15 31.92 -104.73
CA GLN A 265 55.41 32.95 -105.48
C GLN A 265 56.22 34.24 -105.71
N LYS A 266 57.14 34.61 -104.81
CA LYS A 266 58.04 35.76 -105.05
C LYS A 266 59.09 35.43 -106.11
N GLU A 267 59.62 34.22 -106.10
CA GLU A 267 60.63 33.75 -107.06
C GLU A 267 60.03 33.64 -108.46
N GLU A 268 58.87 32.99 -108.61
CA GLU A 268 58.08 32.96 -109.86
C GLU A 268 57.75 34.38 -110.36
N LEU A 269 57.39 35.31 -109.46
CA LEU A 269 57.09 36.69 -109.82
C LEU A 269 58.34 37.45 -110.31
N GLU A 270 59.52 37.24 -109.72
CA GLU A 270 60.76 37.85 -110.22
C GLU A 270 61.25 37.20 -111.52
N GLU A 271 61.08 35.89 -111.70
CA GLU A 271 61.35 35.21 -112.97
C GLU A 271 60.43 35.75 -114.07
N ALA A 272 59.12 35.84 -113.82
CA ALA A 272 58.15 36.43 -114.74
C ALA A 272 58.45 37.91 -115.06
N LYS A 273 58.86 38.71 -114.07
CA LYS A 273 59.34 40.09 -114.30
C LYS A 273 60.60 40.12 -115.16
N SER A 274 61.53 39.18 -114.99
CA SER A 274 62.77 39.11 -115.76
C SER A 274 62.50 38.73 -117.22
N SER A 275 61.61 37.76 -117.46
CA SER A 275 61.12 37.37 -118.78
C SER A 275 60.33 38.51 -119.46
N LEU A 276 59.50 39.23 -118.69
CA LEU A 276 58.81 40.43 -119.20
C LEU A 276 59.78 41.57 -119.57
N ARG A 277 60.91 41.72 -118.86
CA ARG A 277 61.97 42.66 -119.27
C ARG A 277 62.64 42.19 -120.56
N ALA A 278 63.02 40.92 -120.66
CA ALA A 278 63.66 40.37 -121.86
C ALA A 278 62.77 40.53 -123.11
N THR A 279 61.49 40.12 -123.03
CA THR A 279 60.52 40.28 -124.13
C THR A 279 60.21 41.75 -124.46
N LYS A 280 60.20 42.63 -123.45
CA LYS A 280 60.12 44.09 -123.68
C LYS A 280 61.34 44.63 -124.42
N ASP A 281 62.54 44.21 -124.03
CA ASP A 281 63.80 44.67 -124.64
C ASP A 281 63.92 44.14 -126.08
N GLU A 282 63.50 42.90 -126.35
CA GLU A 282 63.34 42.35 -127.70
C GLU A 282 62.31 43.14 -128.52
N LEU A 283 61.13 43.45 -127.95
CA LEU A 283 60.12 44.24 -128.65
C LEU A 283 60.61 45.65 -128.99
N VAL A 284 61.33 46.31 -128.08
CA VAL A 284 61.96 47.62 -128.33
C VAL A 284 63.01 47.51 -129.44
N LYS A 285 63.80 46.43 -129.46
CA LYS A 285 64.79 46.17 -130.52
C LYS A 285 64.11 45.95 -131.88
N SER A 286 63.04 45.16 -131.93
CA SER A 286 62.24 44.92 -133.14
C SER A 286 61.52 46.18 -133.62
N GLN A 287 60.99 47.01 -132.73
CA GLN A 287 60.39 48.30 -133.08
C GLN A 287 61.43 49.29 -133.62
N LEU A 288 62.65 49.29 -133.06
CA LEU A 288 63.78 50.08 -133.58
C LEU A 288 64.22 49.59 -134.96
N GLU A 289 64.19 48.29 -135.22
CA GLU A 289 64.51 47.69 -136.51
C GLU A 289 63.44 48.03 -137.56
N TYR A 290 62.16 47.86 -137.23
CA TYR A 290 61.04 48.31 -138.05
C TYR A 290 61.06 49.83 -138.35
N ALA A 291 61.49 50.66 -137.38
CA ALA A 291 61.66 52.09 -137.61
C ALA A 291 62.79 52.39 -138.61
N LYS A 292 63.90 51.63 -138.60
CA LYS A 292 64.97 51.74 -139.60
C LYS A 292 64.50 51.28 -140.98
N GLU A 293 63.75 50.18 -141.07
CA GLU A 293 63.16 49.70 -142.33
C GLU A 293 62.15 50.68 -142.91
N SER A 294 61.31 51.29 -142.06
CA SER A 294 60.38 52.36 -142.43
C SER A 294 61.12 53.58 -142.99
N MET A 295 62.20 54.03 -142.34
CA MET A 295 63.06 55.10 -142.86
C MET A 295 63.68 54.73 -144.22
N ALA A 296 64.16 53.49 -144.39
CA ALA A 296 64.72 53.03 -145.66
C ALA A 296 63.67 53.01 -146.78
N LEU A 297 62.46 52.51 -146.50
CA LEU A 297 61.32 52.55 -147.43
C LEU A 297 60.91 53.98 -147.80
N GLN A 298 60.97 54.92 -146.85
CA GLN A 298 60.64 56.32 -147.10
C GLN A 298 61.67 57.00 -148.02
N GLU A 299 62.96 56.64 -147.90
CA GLU A 299 64.01 57.12 -148.82
C GLU A 299 63.86 56.49 -150.23
N VAL A 300 63.52 55.19 -150.32
CA VAL A 300 63.23 54.52 -151.61
C VAL A 300 62.02 55.15 -152.32
N LEU A 301 60.95 55.50 -151.57
CA LEU A 301 59.77 56.18 -152.11
C LEU A 301 60.07 57.61 -152.60
N LYS A 302 61.05 58.27 -151.99
CA LYS A 302 61.53 59.58 -152.43
C LYS A 302 62.29 59.46 -153.76
N GLN A 303 63.20 58.48 -153.88
CA GLN A 303 63.94 58.20 -155.11
C GLN A 303 63.01 57.78 -156.28
N THR A 304 61.98 56.97 -156.03
CA THR A 304 61.02 56.59 -157.09
C THR A 304 60.15 57.75 -157.58
N ARG A 305 59.83 58.73 -156.73
CA ARG A 305 59.10 59.95 -157.14
C ARG A 305 59.93 60.90 -158.01
N GLU A 306 61.26 60.87 -157.90
CA GLU A 306 62.14 61.67 -158.75
C GLU A 306 62.35 61.01 -160.13
N ALA A 307 62.40 59.68 -160.20
CA ALA A 307 62.52 58.94 -161.46
C ALA A 307 61.28 59.05 -162.38
N LEU A 308 60.07 59.14 -161.80
CA LEU A 308 58.81 59.15 -162.57
C LEU A 308 58.50 60.48 -163.29
N LYS A 309 59.40 61.47 -163.23
CA LYS A 309 59.24 62.80 -163.85
C LYS A 309 59.86 62.94 -165.26
N GLN A 310 60.38 61.87 -165.88
CA GLN A 310 61.10 61.94 -167.16
C GLN A 310 60.62 61.01 -168.30
N GLN A 311 59.36 60.54 -168.32
CA GLN A 311 58.87 59.75 -169.47
C GLN A 311 57.43 60.04 -169.98
N GLU A 312 57.38 60.42 -171.26
CA GLU A 312 56.27 60.90 -172.09
C GLU A 312 56.65 60.57 -173.57
N LEU A 313 55.80 60.41 -174.61
CA LEU A 313 54.35 60.36 -174.93
C LEU A 313 54.27 59.70 -176.34
N VAL A 314 53.23 59.06 -176.89
CA VAL A 314 51.98 58.40 -176.43
C VAL A 314 51.50 57.52 -177.62
N LYS A 315 50.69 56.45 -177.43
CA LYS A 315 49.76 55.91 -178.46
C LYS A 315 48.66 54.99 -177.84
N PRO A 316 47.44 54.84 -178.44
CA PRO A 316 46.23 54.67 -177.61
C PRO A 316 45.15 53.60 -177.99
N LEU A 317 44.31 53.29 -176.98
CA LEU A 317 42.86 52.98 -176.95
C LEU A 317 42.21 51.60 -177.33
N SER A 318 41.15 51.29 -176.55
CA SER A 318 40.10 50.22 -176.63
C SER A 318 40.50 48.79 -176.16
N TYR A 319 39.67 47.98 -175.43
CA TYR A 319 38.25 48.07 -174.98
C TYR A 319 38.01 47.34 -173.61
N PHE A 320 36.79 47.42 -173.05
CA PHE A 320 36.31 47.09 -171.66
C PHE A 320 36.31 45.57 -171.21
N PRO A 321 35.96 45.17 -169.94
CA PRO A 321 35.32 45.87 -168.77
C PRO A 321 35.96 45.57 -167.36
N ARG A 322 35.27 45.68 -166.20
CA ARG A 322 34.95 46.90 -165.39
C ARG A 322 34.36 46.56 -163.98
N SER A 323 35.12 46.77 -162.90
CA SER A 323 34.67 47.03 -161.49
C SER A 323 35.93 47.24 -160.62
N GLY A 324 36.04 48.12 -159.61
CA GLY A 324 35.05 48.70 -158.69
C GLY A 324 35.05 47.88 -157.39
N VAL A 325 35.35 48.39 -156.18
CA VAL A 325 35.38 49.77 -155.67
C VAL A 325 36.37 49.89 -154.49
N SER A 326 36.89 51.09 -154.21
CA SER A 326 37.53 51.48 -152.96
C SER A 326 36.71 52.56 -152.24
N PHE A 327 36.74 52.60 -150.89
CA PHE A 327 36.58 53.77 -150.00
C PHE A 327 36.80 53.31 -148.53
N GLU A 328 37.58 53.97 -147.67
CA GLU A 328 37.30 55.24 -146.96
C GLU A 328 36.01 55.18 -146.09
N ARG A 329 35.88 55.80 -144.90
CA ARG A 329 36.78 56.61 -144.04
C ARG A 329 35.98 56.94 -142.74
N SER A 330 36.68 57.20 -141.62
CA SER A 330 36.14 57.85 -140.38
C SER A 330 35.10 57.05 -139.55
N VAL A 331 35.20 56.93 -138.22
CA VAL A 331 35.27 57.90 -137.09
C VAL A 331 33.89 58.35 -136.59
N GLU A 332 33.80 58.39 -135.25
CA GLU A 332 32.83 59.09 -134.38
C GLU A 332 31.59 58.40 -133.80
N GLN A 333 31.35 58.85 -132.56
CA GLN A 333 30.40 58.45 -131.52
C GLN A 333 28.96 58.88 -131.83
N GLY A 334 27.98 58.34 -131.10
CA GLY A 334 26.70 59.06 -130.88
C GLY A 334 25.41 58.24 -130.86
N ASP A 335 25.11 57.62 -129.73
CA ASP A 335 23.84 57.67 -128.99
C ASP A 335 22.41 57.59 -129.63
N PHE A 336 21.56 56.89 -128.86
CA PHE A 336 20.08 56.94 -128.72
C PHE A 336 19.10 56.20 -129.69
N ALA A 337 18.33 55.31 -129.04
CA ALA A 337 16.88 55.02 -129.22
C ALA A 337 16.35 54.06 -130.32
N HIS A 338 16.13 52.79 -129.91
CA HIS A 338 14.83 52.05 -129.84
C HIS A 338 13.55 52.67 -130.47
N PRO A 339 12.57 51.86 -130.98
CA PRO A 339 11.87 50.85 -130.14
C PRO A 339 11.22 49.59 -130.79
N GLY A 340 10.79 48.65 -129.91
CA GLY A 340 9.94 47.47 -130.22
C GLY A 340 10.51 46.18 -129.61
N ARG A 341 10.31 45.80 -128.33
CA ARG A 341 9.08 45.51 -127.54
C ARG A 341 8.37 44.24 -128.09
N VAL A 342 8.08 43.17 -127.32
CA VAL A 342 7.49 43.00 -125.97
C VAL A 342 8.18 41.81 -125.25
N TYR A 343 8.72 41.89 -124.01
CA TYR A 343 8.08 41.81 -122.66
C TYR A 343 7.25 40.52 -122.42
N MET A 344 7.19 39.86 -121.24
CA MET A 344 7.39 40.21 -119.82
C MET A 344 8.29 39.15 -119.11
N GLY A 345 8.87 39.32 -117.91
CA GLY A 345 8.83 40.40 -116.92
C GLY A 345 8.76 39.85 -115.48
N PRO A 346 9.71 40.14 -114.57
CA PRO A 346 9.71 39.68 -113.17
C PRO A 346 9.10 40.72 -112.21
N VAL A 347 8.83 40.33 -110.95
CA VAL A 347 8.29 41.24 -109.90
C VAL A 347 9.05 41.07 -108.57
N TRP A 348 9.42 42.20 -107.96
CA TRP A 348 9.99 42.35 -106.61
C TRP A 348 8.86 42.56 -105.57
N VAL A 349 9.17 42.60 -104.25
CA VAL A 349 8.83 43.72 -103.31
C VAL A 349 8.94 43.35 -101.81
N THR A 350 9.78 44.12 -101.09
CA THR A 350 9.81 44.52 -99.65
C THR A 350 9.70 43.55 -98.45
N THR A 351 10.74 43.64 -97.61
CA THR A 351 10.72 44.09 -96.19
C THR A 351 9.80 43.42 -95.14
N ALA A 352 10.45 42.81 -94.13
CA ALA A 352 10.05 42.92 -92.73
C ALA A 352 11.29 42.83 -91.80
N LEU A 353 11.35 43.68 -90.76
CA LEU A 353 12.35 43.56 -89.69
C LEU A 353 11.91 42.52 -88.66
N LEU A 354 12.87 41.84 -88.02
CA LEU A 354 12.92 41.77 -86.56
C LEU A 354 14.30 41.33 -86.06
N TRP A 355 14.91 42.20 -85.26
CA TRP A 355 15.90 41.86 -84.23
C TRP A 355 15.36 40.76 -83.29
N VAL A 356 16.24 39.86 -82.81
CA VAL A 356 16.67 39.83 -81.39
C VAL A 356 18.12 39.30 -81.35
N ASP A 357 18.83 39.78 -80.34
CA ASP A 357 20.28 39.74 -80.14
C ASP A 357 20.71 38.65 -79.13
N LYS A 358 22.01 38.33 -79.11
CA LYS A 358 22.83 37.80 -77.98
C LYS A 358 22.56 36.43 -77.30
N ASP A 359 23.56 35.56 -77.49
CA ASP A 359 24.56 35.14 -76.48
C ASP A 359 24.18 34.46 -75.14
N CYS A 360 24.86 33.33 -74.91
CA CYS A 360 25.61 32.91 -73.72
C CYS A 360 25.11 33.28 -72.30
N TYR A 361 25.07 32.28 -71.39
CA TYR A 361 26.17 32.04 -70.43
C TYR A 361 25.97 30.77 -69.55
N ARG A 362 27.07 30.27 -68.98
CA ARG A 362 27.12 29.30 -67.85
C ARG A 362 26.49 29.91 -66.59
N TYR A 363 25.91 29.08 -65.69
CA TYR A 363 26.45 28.80 -64.33
C TYR A 363 25.53 27.86 -63.49
N LEU A 364 26.12 27.16 -62.52
CA LEU A 364 25.47 26.45 -61.39
C LEU A 364 25.19 27.43 -60.22
N PRO A 365 24.70 27.01 -59.03
CA PRO A 365 23.34 26.55 -58.75
C PRO A 365 22.68 27.30 -57.55
N GLY A 366 21.38 27.08 -57.34
CA GLY A 366 20.75 27.15 -56.02
C GLY A 366 20.17 28.49 -55.55
N SER A 367 18.85 28.52 -55.32
CA SER A 367 18.23 28.94 -54.05
C SER A 367 16.70 28.82 -54.10
N ILE A 368 16.14 28.12 -53.10
CA ILE A 368 14.72 28.12 -52.69
C ILE A 368 14.44 29.55 -52.13
N PRO A 369 13.27 30.23 -52.37
CA PRO A 369 12.05 29.81 -51.66
C PRO A 369 10.65 30.26 -52.17
N TYR A 370 9.65 29.82 -51.40
CA TYR A 370 8.30 30.37 -51.19
C TYR A 370 7.21 30.30 -52.28
N MET A 371 6.18 29.49 -51.97
CA MET A 371 4.74 29.76 -52.10
C MET A 371 4.22 30.54 -53.34
N ASN A 372 3.48 29.85 -54.22
CA ASN A 372 2.03 30.11 -54.30
C ASN A 372 1.23 28.99 -55.00
N ARG A 373 -0.02 28.79 -54.56
CA ARG A 373 -0.98 27.87 -55.18
C ARG A 373 -1.80 28.61 -56.25
N LYS A 374 -2.04 27.98 -57.42
CA LYS A 374 -3.37 27.97 -58.07
C LYS A 374 -3.53 26.97 -59.23
N LEU A 375 -4.63 26.21 -59.18
CA LEU A 375 -5.45 25.69 -60.30
C LEU A 375 -4.96 24.54 -61.22
N ARG A 376 -5.21 23.30 -60.78
CA ARG A 376 -6.13 22.29 -61.42
C ARG A 376 -6.27 21.10 -60.47
N VAL A 377 -7.42 20.78 -59.86
CA VAL A 377 -8.72 20.30 -60.41
C VAL A 377 -8.62 18.91 -61.04
N LEU A 378 -8.85 17.84 -60.25
CA LEU A 378 -9.96 16.88 -60.45
C LEU A 378 -10.05 15.78 -59.36
N LEU A 379 -11.30 15.33 -59.15
CA LEU A 379 -11.75 14.05 -58.55
C LEU A 379 -11.38 13.70 -57.10
N ARG A 380 -12.36 13.93 -56.21
CA ARG A 380 -12.61 13.11 -55.02
C ARG A 380 -12.96 11.68 -55.43
N LEU A 381 -12.46 10.69 -54.69
CA LEU A 381 -13.31 9.57 -54.25
C LEU A 381 -13.08 9.36 -52.74
N SER A 382 -14.17 9.49 -52.00
CA SER A 382 -14.35 8.99 -50.63
C SER A 382 -14.18 7.46 -50.62
N THR A 383 -13.71 6.81 -49.55
CA THR A 383 -14.26 6.93 -48.19
C THR A 383 -13.24 6.64 -47.09
N GLY A 384 -13.39 7.37 -45.98
CA GLY A 384 -12.84 7.00 -44.68
C GLY A 384 -13.61 7.76 -43.61
N CYS A 385 -14.08 7.07 -42.58
CA CYS A 385 -14.53 7.67 -41.32
C CYS A 385 -14.40 6.64 -40.19
N LEU A 386 -13.44 6.88 -39.31
CA LEU A 386 -13.35 6.32 -37.97
C LEU A 386 -13.94 7.33 -36.99
N SER A 387 -14.85 6.89 -36.12
CA SER A 387 -15.12 7.45 -34.80
C SER A 387 -16.23 6.64 -34.11
N LEU A 388 -16.33 6.45 -32.81
CA LEU A 388 -15.44 6.41 -31.63
C LEU A 388 -16.39 6.33 -30.41
N THR A 389 -15.93 5.79 -29.28
CA THR A 389 -16.57 5.82 -27.93
C THR A 389 -17.79 4.91 -27.65
N GLY A 390 -17.86 4.36 -26.43
CA GLY A 390 -19.11 3.81 -25.85
C GLY A 390 -18.99 2.59 -24.92
N TYR A 391 -18.51 2.79 -23.69
CA TYR A 391 -18.61 1.90 -22.50
C TYR A 391 -19.74 0.82 -22.48
N TYR A 392 -19.40 -0.42 -22.09
CA TYR A 392 -19.80 -1.09 -20.81
C TYR A 392 -19.48 -2.61 -20.84
N GLN A 393 -18.84 -3.14 -19.79
CA GLN A 393 -18.91 -4.57 -19.43
C GLN A 393 -20.12 -4.82 -18.52
N PRO A 394 -20.60 -6.07 -18.40
CA PRO A 394 -20.33 -6.77 -17.13
C PRO A 394 -19.94 -8.25 -17.27
N PHE A 395 -19.39 -8.77 -16.17
CA PHE A 395 -19.04 -10.17 -15.94
C PHE A 395 -20.27 -11.10 -15.97
N THR A 396 -20.06 -12.35 -16.42
CA THR A 396 -20.73 -13.53 -15.86
C THR A 396 -19.73 -14.65 -15.63
N THR A 397 -19.60 -15.08 -14.38
CA THR A 397 -18.78 -16.23 -13.96
C THR A 397 -19.59 -17.52 -14.08
N CYS A 398 -19.01 -18.56 -14.69
CA CYS A 398 -19.64 -19.88 -14.72
C CYS A 398 -19.50 -20.62 -13.37
N SER A 399 -20.66 -20.97 -12.83
CA SER A 399 -21.02 -22.18 -12.07
C SER A 399 -19.94 -23.11 -11.51
N ASN A 400 -20.03 -23.34 -10.19
CA ASN A 400 -20.20 -24.68 -9.59
C ASN A 400 -21.42 -24.60 -8.64
N PRO A 401 -22.15 -25.70 -8.41
CA PRO A 401 -21.86 -26.51 -7.20
C PRO A 401 -21.16 -27.84 -7.49
#